data_AF-A0A953QX34-F1
#
_entry.id   AF-A0A953QX34-F1
#
_cell.length_a   1.000
_cell.length_b   1.000
_cell.length_c   1.000
_cell.angle_alpha   90.00
_cell.angle_beta   90.00
_cell.angle_gamma   90.00
#
_symmetry.space_group_name_H-M   'P 1'
#
loop_
_entity.id
_entity.type
_entity.pdbx_description
1 polymer ?
#
loop_
_entity_poly.entity_id
_entity_poly.type
_entity_poly.pdbx_seq_one_letter_code
_entity_poly.pdbx_strand_id
1 'polypeptide(L)'
;MRQFLTTLAVVWTAASIAAYIYSQQQNIPSWIVLAVTPAFLVELAFYLAPGFAAVRTAFDQVGSKAQRAALLALSAVIPYLIETPLTGAFHWNNFLILLALVLPAAFWYVWIRASVAADLVFLGFMAAVYLSKLLDRSYGHPAPHASLAVLGQLMWVRLGLMAVLSLRSMEEARFGFVPLRGEWRIGVQLYACFLPVGVAISYLLHFAHFHPQPLDWWKFLPLLVGTFFAFLWVVALAEEFFFRAFLQSLLARSLHSDAMGLVIASVVFGLAHLPFGSFPNWRFAILGGVSGVFYGLAFLKARSVRASMVTHALVVTTWRMFFTS
;
A
#
# COMPACT_ATOMS: atom_id res chain seq x y z
N MET A 1 3.75 -15.06 -17.84
CA MET A 1 2.63 -14.24 -18.37
C MET A 1 1.25 -14.84 -18.06
N ARG A 2 0.99 -16.14 -18.30
CA ARG A 2 -0.32 -16.78 -18.07
C ARG A 2 -0.97 -16.51 -16.70
N GLN A 3 -0.23 -16.70 -15.59
CA GLN A 3 -0.75 -16.46 -14.23
C GLN A 3 -1.21 -15.02 -13.99
N PHE A 4 -0.49 -14.04 -14.56
CA PHE A 4 -0.89 -12.62 -14.48
C PHE A 4 -2.20 -12.40 -15.22
N LEU A 5 -2.32 -12.87 -16.47
CA LEU A 5 -3.54 -12.70 -17.27
C LEU A 5 -4.76 -13.36 -16.63
N THR A 6 -4.61 -14.57 -16.07
CA THR A 6 -5.69 -15.24 -15.34
C THR A 6 -6.10 -14.45 -14.09
N THR A 7 -5.12 -13.97 -13.31
CA THR A 7 -5.40 -13.14 -12.12
C THR A 7 -6.09 -11.83 -12.51
N LEU A 8 -5.63 -11.20 -13.58
CA LEU A 8 -6.18 -9.96 -14.10
C LEU A 8 -7.66 -10.12 -14.49
N ALA A 9 -7.98 -11.18 -15.23
CA ALA A 9 -9.36 -11.49 -15.61
C ALA A 9 -10.25 -11.66 -14.37
N VAL A 10 -9.80 -12.42 -13.37
CA VAL A 10 -10.54 -12.63 -12.11
C VAL A 10 -10.74 -11.32 -11.35
N VAL A 11 -9.68 -10.52 -11.19
CA VAL A 11 -9.73 -9.25 -10.47
C VAL A 11 -10.62 -8.24 -11.20
N TRP A 12 -10.56 -8.16 -12.53
CA TRP A 12 -11.44 -7.30 -13.32
C TRP A 12 -12.90 -7.71 -13.20
N THR A 13 -13.21 -9.00 -13.29
CA THR A 13 -14.59 -9.48 -13.08
C THR A 13 -15.08 -9.14 -11.67
N ALA A 14 -14.28 -9.41 -10.65
CA ALA A 14 -14.63 -9.10 -9.27
C ALA A 14 -14.80 -7.58 -9.04
N ALA A 15 -13.93 -6.75 -9.60
CA ALA A 15 -14.00 -5.30 -9.51
C ALA A 15 -15.25 -4.73 -10.19
N SER A 16 -15.61 -5.24 -11.36
CA SER A 16 -16.84 -4.84 -12.05
C SER A 16 -18.10 -5.21 -11.27
N ILE A 17 -18.15 -6.42 -10.70
CA ILE A 17 -19.24 -6.86 -9.82
C ILE A 17 -19.32 -5.98 -8.57
N ALA A 18 -18.17 -5.72 -7.93
CA ALA A 18 -18.09 -4.88 -6.74
C ALA A 18 -18.52 -3.43 -7.04
N ALA A 19 -18.09 -2.86 -8.18
CA ALA A 19 -18.49 -1.53 -8.62
C ALA A 19 -20.01 -1.44 -8.83
N TYR A 20 -20.60 -2.45 -9.47
CA TYR A 20 -22.05 -2.53 -9.64
C TYR A 20 -22.77 -2.61 -8.28
N ILE A 21 -22.42 -3.56 -7.41
CA ILE A 21 -23.06 -3.73 -6.10
C ILE A 21 -22.91 -2.46 -5.25
N TYR A 22 -21.71 -1.90 -5.18
CA TYR A 22 -21.44 -0.67 -4.44
C TYR A 22 -22.25 0.51 -4.98
N SER A 23 -22.38 0.62 -6.31
CA SER A 23 -23.20 1.66 -6.92
C SER A 23 -24.66 1.59 -6.52
N GLN A 24 -25.23 0.38 -6.42
CA GLN A 24 -26.61 0.19 -6.00
C GLN A 24 -26.77 0.52 -4.51
N GLN A 25 -25.83 0.09 -3.67
CA GLN A 25 -25.85 0.35 -2.22
C GLN A 25 -25.74 1.85 -1.89
N GLN A 26 -24.93 2.58 -2.66
CA GLN A 26 -24.64 4.00 -2.44
C GLN A 26 -25.46 4.94 -3.34
N ASN A 27 -26.41 4.40 -4.12
CA ASN A 27 -27.23 5.14 -5.09
C ASN A 27 -26.38 6.01 -6.06
N ILE A 28 -25.25 5.48 -6.53
CA ILE A 28 -24.37 6.17 -7.48
C ILE A 28 -24.96 6.06 -8.89
N PRO A 29 -25.14 7.18 -9.62
CA PRO A 29 -25.61 7.17 -11.00
C PRO A 29 -24.79 6.25 -11.92
N SER A 30 -25.46 5.48 -12.78
CA SER A 30 -24.82 4.51 -13.67
C SER A 30 -23.78 5.13 -14.61
N TRP A 31 -24.02 6.36 -15.07
CA TRP A 31 -23.07 7.07 -15.92
C TRP A 31 -21.74 7.37 -15.20
N ILE A 32 -21.75 7.64 -13.89
CA ILE A 32 -20.53 7.82 -13.08
C ILE A 32 -19.79 6.49 -12.95
N VAL A 33 -20.53 5.40 -12.73
CA VAL A 33 -19.93 4.05 -12.66
C VAL A 33 -19.24 3.70 -13.98
N LEU A 34 -19.87 3.95 -15.11
CA LEU A 34 -19.30 3.72 -16.44
C LEU A 34 -18.09 4.63 -16.73
N ALA A 35 -18.09 5.86 -16.22
CA ALA A 35 -16.97 6.80 -16.35
C ALA A 35 -15.74 6.38 -15.52
N VAL A 36 -15.96 5.91 -14.29
CA VAL A 36 -14.90 5.67 -13.30
C VAL A 36 -14.34 4.24 -13.37
N THR A 37 -15.17 3.24 -13.66
CA THR A 37 -14.76 1.82 -13.65
C THR A 37 -13.58 1.53 -14.57
N PRO A 38 -13.52 2.02 -15.83
CA PRO A 38 -12.38 1.77 -16.72
C PRO A 38 -11.05 2.23 -16.12
N ALA A 39 -11.02 3.38 -15.44
CA ALA A 39 -9.80 3.88 -14.80
C ALA A 39 -9.33 2.96 -13.66
N PHE A 40 -10.27 2.46 -12.84
CA PHE A 40 -9.95 1.46 -11.81
C PHE A 40 -9.46 0.15 -12.40
N LEU A 41 -10.07 -0.36 -13.47
CA LEU A 41 -9.63 -1.61 -14.11
C LEU A 41 -8.21 -1.48 -14.66
N VAL A 42 -7.91 -0.36 -15.33
CA VAL A 42 -6.56 -0.05 -15.83
C VAL A 42 -5.57 0.07 -14.67
N GLU A 43 -5.92 0.78 -13.61
CA GLU A 43 -5.07 0.93 -12.43
C GLU A 43 -4.83 -0.42 -11.73
N LEU A 44 -5.84 -1.28 -11.60
CA LEU A 44 -5.69 -2.63 -11.05
C LEU A 44 -4.75 -3.49 -11.90
N ALA A 45 -4.77 -3.34 -13.23
CA ALA A 45 -3.80 -4.00 -14.11
C ALA A 45 -2.37 -3.58 -13.77
N PHE A 46 -2.13 -2.27 -13.63
CA PHE A 46 -0.81 -1.75 -13.28
C PHE A 46 -0.41 -2.06 -11.84
N TYR A 47 -1.36 -2.06 -10.90
CA TYR A 47 -1.13 -2.37 -9.50
C TYR A 47 -0.72 -3.83 -9.29
N LEU A 48 -1.31 -4.75 -10.07
CA LEU A 48 -0.94 -6.17 -10.04
C LEU A 48 0.45 -6.43 -10.65
N ALA A 49 0.87 -5.66 -11.65
CA ALA A 49 2.13 -5.87 -12.37
C ALA A 49 3.37 -6.16 -11.49
N PRO A 50 3.71 -5.36 -10.45
CA PRO A 50 4.89 -5.61 -9.63
C PRO A 50 4.87 -6.97 -8.91
N GLY A 51 3.69 -7.53 -8.62
CA GLY A 51 3.58 -8.80 -7.89
C GLY A 51 3.86 -10.04 -8.74
N PHE A 52 4.02 -9.89 -10.06
CA PHE A 52 4.29 -11.01 -10.98
C PHE A 52 5.69 -10.89 -11.57
N ALA A 53 6.57 -11.84 -11.23
CA ALA A 53 7.95 -11.86 -11.72
C ALA A 53 8.04 -11.81 -13.25
N ALA A 54 7.18 -12.56 -13.96
CA ALA A 54 7.17 -12.56 -15.42
C ALA A 54 6.83 -11.20 -16.05
N VAL A 55 5.99 -10.39 -15.38
CA VAL A 55 5.65 -9.04 -15.85
C VAL A 55 6.81 -8.10 -15.57
N ARG A 56 7.43 -8.18 -14.38
CA ARG A 56 8.64 -7.41 -14.05
C ARG A 56 9.79 -7.71 -15.01
N THR A 57 10.09 -8.97 -15.27
CA THR A 57 11.14 -9.37 -16.22
C THR A 57 10.85 -8.85 -17.64
N ALA A 58 9.60 -8.94 -18.10
CA ALA A 58 9.22 -8.37 -19.40
C ALA A 58 9.40 -6.85 -19.43
N PHE A 59 9.00 -6.16 -18.35
CA PHE A 59 9.17 -4.72 -18.20
C PHE A 59 10.65 -4.32 -18.15
N ASP A 60 11.50 -5.10 -17.47
CA ASP A 60 12.94 -4.83 -17.35
C ASP A 60 13.70 -4.99 -18.68
N GLN A 61 13.14 -5.75 -19.62
CA GLN A 61 13.65 -5.90 -20.99
C GLN A 61 13.25 -4.74 -21.92
N VAL A 62 12.37 -3.83 -21.47
CA VAL A 62 11.93 -2.70 -22.30
C VAL A 62 13.02 -1.64 -22.35
N GLY A 63 13.80 -1.66 -23.44
CA GLY A 63 14.65 -0.55 -23.85
C GLY A 63 15.56 0.02 -22.74
N SER A 64 15.77 1.33 -22.76
CA SER A 64 16.61 2.03 -21.80
C SER A 64 15.90 2.26 -20.46
N LYS A 65 16.68 2.51 -19.41
CA LYS A 65 16.15 2.87 -18.08
C LYS A 65 15.23 4.10 -18.13
N ALA A 66 15.55 5.08 -18.98
CA ALA A 66 14.73 6.28 -19.19
C ALA A 66 13.40 5.96 -19.89
N GLN A 67 13.39 5.03 -20.85
CA GLN A 67 12.15 4.56 -21.49
C GLN A 67 11.24 3.86 -20.48
N ARG A 68 11.80 3.02 -19.60
CA ARG A 68 11.03 2.40 -18.51
C ARG A 68 10.45 3.42 -17.55
N ALA A 69 11.24 4.43 -17.13
CA ALA A 69 10.74 5.52 -16.30
C ALA A 69 9.62 6.32 -16.99
N ALA A 70 9.76 6.61 -18.29
CA ALA A 70 8.72 7.28 -19.07
C ALA A 70 7.43 6.47 -19.13
N LEU A 71 7.53 5.14 -19.34
CA LEU A 71 6.36 4.25 -19.32
C LEU A 71 5.70 4.19 -17.94
N LEU A 72 6.48 4.20 -16.85
CA LEU A 72 5.91 4.27 -15.50
C LEU A 72 5.18 5.60 -15.28
N ALA A 73 5.79 6.73 -15.64
CA ALA A 73 5.16 8.04 -15.55
C ALA A 73 3.87 8.12 -16.39
N LEU A 74 3.91 7.64 -17.64
CA LEU A 74 2.73 7.59 -18.49
C LEU A 74 1.62 6.72 -17.87
N SER A 75 1.97 5.52 -17.41
CA SER A 75 1.00 4.61 -16.77
C SER A 75 0.36 5.22 -15.53
N ALA A 76 1.08 6.03 -14.76
CA ALA A 76 0.57 6.72 -13.56
C ALA A 76 -0.50 7.77 -13.88
N VAL A 77 -0.41 8.40 -15.05
CA VAL A 77 -1.30 9.50 -15.45
C VAL A 77 -2.51 9.01 -16.24
N ILE A 78 -2.40 7.85 -16.91
CA ILE A 78 -3.49 7.26 -17.72
C ILE A 78 -4.82 7.14 -16.94
N PRO A 79 -4.88 6.56 -15.71
CA PRO A 79 -6.15 6.44 -14.99
C PRO A 79 -6.83 7.79 -14.73
N TYR A 80 -6.05 8.83 -14.41
CA TYR A 80 -6.57 10.18 -14.25
C TYR A 80 -7.14 10.73 -15.56
N LEU A 81 -6.45 10.52 -16.69
CA LEU A 81 -6.91 10.96 -18.02
C LEU A 81 -8.13 10.18 -18.54
N ILE A 82 -8.33 8.95 -18.09
CA ILE A 82 -9.52 8.17 -18.44
C ILE A 82 -10.74 8.69 -17.68
N GLU A 83 -10.62 8.89 -16.37
CA GLU A 83 -11.76 9.19 -15.52
C GLU A 83 -12.18 10.66 -15.57
N THR A 84 -11.24 11.59 -15.40
CA THR A 84 -11.57 13.01 -15.16
C THR A 84 -12.30 13.72 -16.31
N PRO A 85 -12.08 13.41 -17.60
CA PRO A 85 -12.90 13.99 -18.67
C PRO A 85 -14.34 13.48 -18.66
N LEU A 86 -14.53 12.20 -18.30
CA LEU A 86 -15.85 11.55 -18.30
C LEU A 86 -16.72 11.99 -17.12
N THR A 87 -16.10 12.43 -16.03
CA THR A 87 -16.77 12.97 -14.84
C THR A 87 -16.83 14.49 -14.82
N GLY A 88 -16.23 15.18 -15.80
CA GLY A 88 -16.14 16.64 -15.84
C GLY A 88 -15.21 17.23 -14.77
N ALA A 89 -14.39 16.39 -14.10
CA ALA A 89 -13.51 16.77 -13.00
C ALA A 89 -12.09 17.16 -13.45
N PHE A 90 -11.82 17.24 -14.76
CA PHE A 90 -10.48 17.56 -15.26
C PHE A 90 -10.12 19.03 -14.99
N HIS A 91 -9.05 19.22 -14.22
CA HIS A 91 -8.42 20.52 -14.02
C HIS A 91 -6.93 20.47 -14.37
N TRP A 92 -6.47 21.45 -15.15
CA TRP A 92 -5.06 21.58 -15.53
C TRP A 92 -4.12 21.65 -14.33
N ASN A 93 -4.52 22.37 -13.26
CA ASN A 93 -3.70 22.47 -12.06
C ASN A 93 -3.46 21.10 -11.40
N ASN A 94 -4.51 20.28 -11.27
CA ASN A 94 -4.41 18.95 -10.69
C ASN A 94 -3.56 18.01 -11.56
N PHE A 95 -3.71 18.12 -12.88
CA PHE A 95 -2.89 17.37 -13.83
C PHE A 95 -1.40 17.75 -13.75
N LEU A 96 -1.09 19.05 -13.67
CA LEU A 96 0.29 19.54 -13.53
C LEU A 96 0.91 19.14 -12.18
N ILE A 97 0.15 19.20 -11.09
CA ILE A 97 0.57 18.70 -9.78
C ILE A 97 0.88 17.20 -9.88
N LEU A 98 -0.02 16.41 -10.48
CA LEU A 98 0.19 14.98 -10.65
C LEU A 98 1.47 14.69 -11.44
N LEU A 99 1.71 15.38 -12.55
CA LEU A 99 2.96 15.26 -13.31
C LEU A 99 4.20 15.65 -12.50
N ALA A 100 4.12 16.76 -11.75
CA ALA A 100 5.21 17.23 -10.91
C ALA A 100 5.59 16.24 -9.79
N LEU A 101 4.66 15.38 -9.36
CA LEU A 101 4.91 14.32 -8.38
C LEU A 101 5.39 13.03 -9.06
N VAL A 102 4.73 12.63 -10.14
CA VAL A 102 4.96 11.36 -10.84
C VAL A 102 6.31 11.35 -11.55
N LEU A 103 6.72 12.46 -12.19
CA LEU A 103 7.97 12.51 -12.94
C LEU A 103 9.19 12.31 -12.03
N PRO A 104 9.35 13.02 -10.90
CA PRO A 104 10.43 12.73 -9.96
C PRO A 104 10.41 11.31 -9.40
N ALA A 105 9.23 10.77 -9.05
CA ALA A 105 9.13 9.39 -8.57
C ALA A 105 9.61 8.37 -9.62
N ALA A 106 9.15 8.52 -10.87
CA ALA A 106 9.45 7.59 -11.94
C ALA A 106 10.91 7.69 -12.43
N PHE A 107 11.43 8.91 -12.54
CA PHE A 107 12.78 9.16 -13.06
C PHE A 107 13.87 9.21 -11.97
N TRP A 108 13.51 9.02 -10.70
CA TRP A 108 14.45 9.13 -9.58
C TRP A 108 15.77 8.40 -9.82
N TYR A 109 15.69 7.11 -10.15
CA TYR A 109 16.85 6.26 -10.37
C TYR A 109 17.44 6.37 -11.79
N VAL A 110 16.84 7.16 -12.67
CA VAL A 110 17.43 7.58 -13.95
C VAL A 110 18.37 8.76 -13.72
N TRP A 111 17.93 9.74 -12.93
CA TRP A 111 18.68 10.97 -12.66
C TRP A 111 19.72 10.80 -11.56
N ILE A 112 19.44 9.97 -10.56
CA ILE A 112 20.27 9.81 -9.37
C ILE A 112 20.77 8.37 -9.28
N ARG A 113 22.09 8.22 -9.12
CA ARG A 113 22.69 6.90 -8.88
C ARG A 113 22.23 6.36 -7.52
N ALA A 114 21.83 5.09 -7.50
CA ALA A 114 21.41 4.43 -6.27
C ALA A 114 22.52 4.49 -5.19
N SER A 115 22.16 5.00 -4.03
CA SER A 115 22.99 5.12 -2.83
C SER A 115 22.08 5.17 -1.60
N VAL A 116 22.63 4.96 -0.41
CA VAL A 116 21.84 5.03 0.84
C VAL A 116 21.13 6.37 0.98
N ALA A 117 21.82 7.48 0.71
CA ALA A 117 21.22 8.81 0.75
C ALA A 117 20.10 8.97 -0.29
N ALA A 118 20.35 8.57 -1.55
CA ALA A 118 19.34 8.67 -2.61
C ALA A 118 18.09 7.84 -2.30
N ASP A 119 18.25 6.67 -1.67
CA ASP A 119 17.17 5.79 -1.27
C ASP A 119 16.36 6.35 -0.10
N LEU A 120 17.02 6.91 0.91
CA LEU A 120 16.36 7.54 2.05
C LEU A 120 15.58 8.79 1.61
N VAL A 121 16.14 9.61 0.72
CA VAL A 121 15.43 10.77 0.18
C VAL A 121 14.26 10.33 -0.70
N PHE A 122 14.41 9.29 -1.53
CA PHE A 122 13.29 8.72 -2.30
C PHE A 122 12.16 8.26 -1.38
N LEU A 123 12.48 7.48 -0.35
CA LEU A 123 11.51 7.02 0.65
C LEU A 123 10.81 8.19 1.34
N GLY A 124 11.57 9.21 1.74
CA GLY A 124 11.05 10.44 2.33
C GLY A 124 10.09 11.18 1.38
N PHE A 125 10.43 11.28 0.10
CA PHE A 125 9.58 11.87 -0.92
C PHE A 125 8.28 11.09 -1.11
N MET A 126 8.37 9.75 -1.27
CA MET A 126 7.20 8.89 -1.42
C MET A 126 6.27 8.97 -0.20
N ALA A 127 6.84 8.97 1.01
CA ALA A 127 6.10 9.09 2.26
C ALA A 127 5.48 10.49 2.44
N ALA A 128 6.21 11.56 2.12
CA ALA A 128 5.71 12.93 2.23
C ALA A 128 4.48 13.16 1.34
N VAL A 129 4.52 12.70 0.09
CA VAL A 129 3.37 12.79 -0.82
C VAL A 129 2.19 12.00 -0.28
N TYR A 130 2.42 10.77 0.20
CA TYR A 130 1.37 9.93 0.78
C TYR A 130 0.71 10.59 2.03
N LEU A 131 1.53 11.05 2.98
CA LEU A 131 1.06 11.65 4.23
C LEU A 131 0.40 13.03 4.05
N SER A 132 0.81 13.79 3.04
CA SER A 132 0.24 15.11 2.74
C SER A 132 -1.19 15.08 2.21
N LYS A 133 -1.68 13.91 1.79
CA LYS A 133 -2.97 13.74 1.10
C LYS A 133 -3.12 14.63 -0.14
N LEU A 134 -2.02 14.99 -0.78
CA LEU A 134 -2.04 15.81 -2.00
C LEU A 134 -2.82 15.12 -3.12
N LEU A 135 -2.65 13.80 -3.28
CA LEU A 135 -3.38 13.02 -4.28
C LEU A 135 -4.88 13.02 -4.01
N ASP A 136 -5.30 12.89 -2.74
CA ASP A 136 -6.72 12.96 -2.37
C ASP A 136 -7.36 14.29 -2.76
N ARG A 137 -6.59 15.39 -2.81
CA ARG A 137 -7.07 16.71 -3.29
C ARG A 137 -7.10 16.81 -4.81
N SER A 138 -6.21 16.12 -5.50
CA SER A 138 -6.12 16.13 -6.96
C SER A 138 -7.17 15.25 -7.62
N TYR A 139 -7.52 14.13 -6.99
CA TYR A 139 -8.61 13.25 -7.43
C TYR A 139 -9.94 13.71 -6.82
N GLY A 140 -10.92 14.00 -7.67
CA GLY A 140 -12.20 14.59 -7.24
C GLY A 140 -13.15 13.63 -6.53
N HIS A 141 -14.33 14.16 -6.19
CA HIS A 141 -15.46 13.42 -5.64
C HIS A 141 -16.66 13.52 -6.59
N PRO A 142 -16.75 12.67 -7.63
CA PRO A 142 -17.88 12.70 -8.57
C PRO A 142 -19.24 12.41 -7.90
N ALA A 143 -19.24 11.73 -6.74
CA ALA A 143 -20.41 11.57 -5.89
C ALA A 143 -20.02 11.56 -4.40
N PRO A 144 -20.95 11.84 -3.47
CA PRO A 144 -20.66 11.91 -2.02
C PRO A 144 -19.94 10.69 -1.43
N HIS A 145 -20.18 9.50 -2.00
CA HIS A 145 -19.60 8.22 -1.56
C HIS A 145 -18.63 7.61 -2.59
N ALA A 146 -18.26 8.34 -3.64
CA ALA A 146 -17.32 7.90 -4.67
C ALA A 146 -16.03 8.72 -4.59
N SER A 147 -15.23 8.50 -3.55
CA SER A 147 -13.90 9.12 -3.47
C SER A 147 -12.94 8.41 -4.42
N LEU A 148 -12.29 9.17 -5.29
CA LEU A 148 -11.28 8.66 -6.22
C LEU A 148 -9.87 8.69 -5.64
N ALA A 149 -9.71 9.10 -4.38
CA ALA A 149 -8.44 9.10 -3.66
C ALA A 149 -7.75 7.72 -3.70
N VAL A 150 -8.53 6.63 -3.60
CA VAL A 150 -8.03 5.26 -3.68
C VAL A 150 -7.30 5.00 -4.99
N LEU A 151 -7.76 5.56 -6.11
CA LEU A 151 -7.12 5.42 -7.41
C LEU A 151 -5.72 6.04 -7.40
N GLY A 152 -5.59 7.26 -6.87
CA GLY A 152 -4.31 7.94 -6.70
C GLY A 152 -3.37 7.22 -5.74
N GLN A 153 -3.89 6.66 -4.64
CA GLN A 153 -3.11 5.91 -3.66
C GLN A 153 -2.55 4.62 -4.26
N LEU A 154 -3.38 3.82 -4.94
CA LEU A 154 -2.93 2.60 -5.64
C LEU A 154 -1.85 2.93 -6.67
N MET A 155 -2.06 4.00 -7.45
CA MET A 155 -1.11 4.51 -8.43
C MET A 155 0.24 4.87 -7.78
N TRP A 156 0.22 5.63 -6.70
CA TRP A 156 1.43 6.08 -6.02
C TRP A 156 2.22 4.91 -5.44
N VAL A 157 1.51 3.96 -4.81
CA VAL A 157 2.11 2.73 -4.28
C VAL A 157 2.77 1.94 -5.40
N ARG A 158 2.04 1.62 -6.49
CA ARG A 158 2.64 0.82 -7.57
C ARG A 158 3.80 1.53 -8.26
N LEU A 159 3.77 2.86 -8.35
CA LEU A 159 4.83 3.65 -8.96
C LEU A 159 6.12 3.49 -8.15
N GLY A 160 6.04 3.62 -6.82
CA GLY A 160 7.17 3.38 -5.94
C GLY A 160 7.65 1.93 -5.94
N LEU A 161 6.72 0.97 -5.93
CA LEU A 161 7.06 -0.46 -6.03
C LEU A 161 7.87 -0.74 -7.30
N MET A 162 7.41 -0.29 -8.47
CA MET A 162 8.10 -0.51 -9.74
C MET A 162 9.40 0.27 -9.85
N ALA A 163 9.45 1.51 -9.33
CA ALA A 163 10.70 2.28 -9.29
C ALA A 163 11.79 1.54 -8.49
N VAL A 164 11.44 0.97 -7.34
CA VAL A 164 12.39 0.23 -6.48
C VAL A 164 12.70 -1.17 -7.03
N LEU A 165 11.71 -1.92 -7.49
CA LEU A 165 11.90 -3.28 -7.96
C LEU A 165 12.62 -3.33 -9.33
N SER A 166 12.27 -2.45 -10.26
CA SER A 166 12.75 -2.52 -11.64
C SER A 166 13.85 -1.50 -11.97
N LEU A 167 13.70 -0.23 -11.54
CA LEU A 167 14.68 0.81 -11.88
C LEU A 167 15.85 0.86 -10.89
N ARG A 168 15.60 0.64 -9.59
CA ARG A 168 16.66 0.46 -8.60
C ARG A 168 17.23 -0.97 -8.60
N SER A 169 16.49 -1.93 -9.17
CA SER A 169 16.88 -3.35 -9.28
C SER A 169 17.08 -4.02 -7.91
N MET A 170 16.12 -3.82 -6.99
CA MET A 170 16.16 -4.47 -5.67
C MET A 170 15.60 -5.90 -5.74
N GLU A 171 16.43 -6.90 -5.43
CA GLU A 171 16.03 -8.31 -5.42
C GLU A 171 15.73 -8.87 -4.01
N GLU A 172 16.11 -8.16 -2.96
CA GLU A 172 16.35 -8.71 -1.62
C GLU A 172 15.13 -9.22 -0.84
N ALA A 173 13.92 -9.02 -1.35
CA ALA A 173 12.72 -9.43 -0.64
C ALA A 173 11.77 -10.16 -1.56
N ARG A 174 11.38 -11.38 -1.16
CA ARG A 174 10.31 -12.13 -1.79
C ARG A 174 9.00 -11.34 -1.70
N PHE A 175 8.73 -10.60 -2.76
CA PHE A 175 7.55 -9.77 -2.95
C PHE A 175 6.50 -10.52 -3.76
N GLY A 176 5.23 -10.37 -3.37
CA GLY A 176 4.09 -10.94 -4.08
C GLY A 176 2.81 -10.85 -3.26
N PHE A 177 1.65 -11.07 -3.89
CA PHE A 177 0.34 -10.91 -3.24
C PHE A 177 -0.07 -12.07 -2.35
N VAL A 178 0.41 -13.29 -2.64
CA VAL A 178 -0.06 -14.52 -2.00
C VAL A 178 1.03 -15.08 -1.08
N PRO A 179 0.83 -15.05 0.25
CA PRO A 179 1.76 -15.66 1.19
C PRO A 179 1.76 -17.19 1.08
N LEU A 180 2.94 -17.77 1.18
CA LEU A 180 3.15 -19.22 1.25
C LEU A 180 2.81 -19.75 2.64
N ARG A 181 2.60 -21.07 2.76
CA ARG A 181 2.27 -21.72 4.04
C ARG A 181 3.26 -21.40 5.16
N GLY A 182 4.56 -21.34 4.86
CA GLY A 182 5.59 -20.97 5.84
C GLY A 182 5.51 -19.51 6.29
N GLU A 183 5.17 -18.61 5.37
CA GLU A 183 5.02 -17.17 5.62
C GLU A 183 3.76 -16.89 6.44
N TRP A 184 2.66 -17.61 6.15
CA TRP A 184 1.45 -17.63 6.98
C TRP A 184 1.75 -18.08 8.41
N ARG A 185 2.44 -19.21 8.58
CA ARG A 185 2.79 -19.73 9.90
C ARG A 185 3.61 -18.72 10.70
N ILE A 186 4.63 -18.12 10.09
CA ILE A 186 5.47 -17.10 10.75
C ILE A 186 4.64 -15.87 11.12
N GLY A 187 3.82 -15.38 10.18
CA GLY A 187 3.01 -14.17 10.40
C GLY A 187 1.97 -14.35 11.51
N VAL A 188 1.26 -15.48 11.52
CA VAL A 188 0.30 -15.82 12.58
C VAL A 188 1.00 -15.98 13.93
N GLN A 189 2.18 -16.61 13.98
CA GLN A 189 2.94 -16.76 15.21
C GLN A 189 3.31 -15.40 15.81
N LEU A 190 3.84 -14.48 15.01
CA LEU A 190 4.25 -13.17 15.53
C LEU A 190 3.06 -12.25 15.82
N TYR A 191 1.96 -12.40 15.10
CA TYR A 191 0.69 -11.77 15.49
C TYR A 191 0.25 -12.26 16.87
N ALA A 192 0.27 -13.57 17.12
CA ALA A 192 -0.10 -14.13 18.42
C ALA A 192 0.82 -13.65 19.55
N CYS A 193 2.13 -13.51 19.28
CA CYS A 193 3.07 -12.91 20.24
C CYS A 193 2.80 -11.42 20.48
N PHE A 194 2.38 -10.67 19.46
CA PHE A 194 2.08 -9.25 19.57
C PHE A 194 0.80 -9.00 20.38
N LEU A 195 -0.25 -9.82 20.23
CA LEU A 195 -1.55 -9.61 20.86
C LEU A 195 -1.50 -9.19 22.34
N PRO A 196 -0.85 -9.94 23.26
CA PRO A 196 -0.81 -9.54 24.67
C PRO A 196 -0.07 -8.20 24.86
N VAL A 197 0.98 -7.95 24.09
CA VAL A 197 1.76 -6.71 24.15
C VAL A 197 0.93 -5.52 23.65
N GLY A 198 0.26 -5.66 22.50
CA GLY A 198 -0.56 -4.62 21.91
C GLY A 198 -1.77 -4.27 22.78
N VAL A 199 -2.42 -5.27 23.38
CA VAL A 199 -3.54 -5.06 24.33
C VAL A 199 -3.04 -4.33 25.57
N ALA A 200 -1.93 -4.76 26.16
CA ALA A 200 -1.34 -4.09 27.33
C ALA A 200 -0.99 -2.62 27.01
N ILE A 201 -0.34 -2.35 25.88
CA ILE A 201 -0.02 -0.98 25.46
C ILE A 201 -1.28 -0.15 25.23
N SER A 202 -2.28 -0.70 24.52
CA SER A 202 -3.53 0.01 24.23
C SER A 202 -4.26 0.40 25.51
N TYR A 203 -4.28 -0.50 26.50
CA TYR A 203 -4.83 -0.26 27.82
C TYR A 203 -4.04 0.80 28.61
N LEU A 204 -2.72 0.63 28.73
CA LEU A 204 -1.86 1.55 29.48
C LEU A 204 -1.87 2.99 28.91
N LEU A 205 -1.91 3.11 27.58
CA LEU A 205 -1.97 4.40 26.90
C LEU A 205 -3.37 5.02 26.89
N HIS A 206 -4.40 4.29 27.34
CA HIS A 206 -5.82 4.67 27.17
C HIS A 206 -6.12 5.03 25.71
N PHE A 207 -5.56 4.25 24.78
CA PHE A 207 -5.64 4.52 23.35
C PHE A 207 -6.80 3.80 22.68
N ALA A 208 -7.10 2.58 23.14
CA ALA A 208 -8.18 1.81 22.57
C ALA A 208 -8.83 0.94 23.64
N HIS A 209 -10.15 0.88 23.62
CA HIS A 209 -10.95 0.04 24.50
C HIS A 209 -11.57 -1.09 23.69
N PHE A 210 -11.74 -2.25 24.34
CA PHE A 210 -12.42 -3.36 23.72
C PHE A 210 -13.89 -3.00 23.51
N HIS A 211 -14.27 -2.82 22.26
CA HIS A 211 -15.61 -2.48 21.83
C HIS A 211 -15.84 -3.12 20.45
N PRO A 212 -16.24 -4.40 20.41
CA PRO A 212 -16.51 -5.09 19.16
C PRO A 212 -17.56 -4.36 18.34
N GLN A 213 -17.36 -4.32 17.02
CA GLN A 213 -18.32 -3.74 16.09
C GLN A 213 -19.71 -4.36 16.31
N PRO A 214 -20.76 -3.55 16.57
CA PRO A 214 -22.11 -4.05 16.84
C PRO A 214 -22.76 -4.51 15.52
N LEU A 215 -22.39 -5.70 15.06
CA LEU A 215 -22.83 -6.27 13.80
C LEU A 215 -23.67 -7.52 14.01
N ASP A 216 -24.64 -7.70 13.13
CA ASP A 216 -25.33 -8.97 12.98
C ASP A 216 -24.32 -10.08 12.66
N TRP A 217 -24.48 -11.25 13.26
CA TRP A 217 -23.53 -12.36 13.16
C TRP A 217 -23.19 -12.75 11.71
N TRP A 218 -24.16 -12.60 10.79
CA TRP A 218 -23.99 -12.94 9.37
C TRP A 218 -23.18 -11.91 8.58
N LYS A 219 -23.14 -10.64 9.04
CA LYS A 219 -22.29 -9.57 8.47
C LYS A 219 -20.87 -9.63 9.01
N PHE A 220 -20.71 -10.17 10.22
CA PHE A 220 -19.43 -10.19 10.91
C PHE A 220 -18.35 -10.93 10.13
N LEU A 221 -18.60 -12.18 9.71
CA LEU A 221 -17.61 -12.99 9.01
C LEU A 221 -17.20 -12.41 7.65
N PRO A 222 -18.13 -11.99 6.76
CA PRO A 222 -17.78 -11.32 5.52
C PRO A 222 -16.98 -10.04 5.73
N LEU A 223 -17.34 -9.21 6.72
CA LEU A 223 -16.61 -7.99 7.03
C LEU A 223 -15.21 -8.28 7.57
N LEU A 224 -15.07 -9.25 8.47
CA LEU A 224 -13.78 -9.67 9.03
C LEU A 224 -12.83 -10.13 7.91
N VAL A 225 -13.30 -11.02 7.04
CA VAL A 225 -12.52 -11.58 5.93
C VAL A 225 -12.20 -10.50 4.89
N GLY A 226 -13.19 -9.68 4.53
CA GLY A 226 -13.02 -8.58 3.57
C GLY A 226 -12.03 -7.53 4.08
N THR A 227 -12.14 -7.15 5.35
CA THR A 227 -11.23 -6.22 6.02
C THR A 227 -9.81 -6.77 6.01
N PHE A 228 -9.64 -8.03 6.41
CA PHE A 228 -8.33 -8.67 6.39
C PHE A 228 -7.67 -8.65 5.02
N PHE A 229 -8.37 -9.06 3.95
CA PHE A 229 -7.79 -9.09 2.61
C PHE A 229 -7.58 -7.69 2.02
N ALA A 230 -8.44 -6.73 2.33
CA ALA A 230 -8.25 -5.33 1.94
C ALA A 230 -6.97 -4.75 2.55
N PHE A 231 -6.75 -4.95 3.85
CA PHE A 231 -5.51 -4.53 4.51
C PHE A 231 -4.31 -5.34 4.01
N LEU A 232 -4.46 -6.65 3.79
CA LEU A 232 -3.37 -7.50 3.32
C LEU A 232 -2.84 -7.05 1.95
N TRP A 233 -3.71 -6.81 0.98
CA TRP A 233 -3.31 -6.56 -0.41
C TRP A 233 -3.07 -5.10 -0.77
N VAL A 234 -3.48 -4.16 0.10
CA VAL A 234 -3.29 -2.72 -0.13
C VAL A 234 -2.31 -2.14 0.88
N VAL A 235 -2.74 -1.99 2.13
CA VAL A 235 -1.98 -1.28 3.17
C VAL A 235 -0.74 -2.05 3.58
N ALA A 236 -0.90 -3.29 4.03
CA ALA A 236 0.20 -4.11 4.51
C ALA A 236 1.19 -4.44 3.39
N LEU A 237 0.71 -4.66 2.16
CA LEU A 237 1.59 -4.87 1.01
C LEU A 237 2.49 -3.66 0.75
N ALA A 238 1.91 -2.46 0.72
CA ALA A 238 2.65 -1.24 0.47
C ALA A 238 3.61 -0.92 1.62
N GLU A 239 3.09 -0.85 2.84
CA GLU A 239 3.86 -0.44 4.00
C GLU A 239 4.97 -1.44 4.32
N GLU A 240 4.69 -2.75 4.33
CA GLU A 240 5.74 -3.73 4.62
C GLU A 240 6.79 -3.81 3.51
N PHE A 241 6.46 -3.47 2.26
CA PHE A 241 7.46 -3.29 1.23
C PHE A 241 8.39 -2.10 1.54
N PHE A 242 7.84 -0.90 1.73
CA PHE A 242 8.65 0.30 1.92
C PHE A 242 9.42 0.28 3.24
N PHE A 243 8.79 -0.16 4.32
CA PHE A 243 9.42 -0.17 5.65
C PHE A 243 10.31 -1.38 5.89
N ARG A 244 9.95 -2.59 5.41
CA ARG A 244 10.74 -3.80 5.69
C ARG A 244 11.67 -4.15 4.55
N ALA A 245 11.11 -4.43 3.37
CA ALA A 245 11.95 -4.83 2.24
C ALA A 245 12.95 -3.74 1.87
N PHE A 246 12.52 -2.48 1.90
CA PHE A 246 13.37 -1.38 1.49
C PHE A 246 14.10 -0.70 2.66
N LEU A 247 13.41 0.03 3.54
CA LEU A 247 14.04 0.83 4.60
C LEU A 247 14.83 -0.04 5.60
N GLN A 248 14.21 -1.05 6.19
CA GLN A 248 14.86 -1.91 7.19
C GLN A 248 16.08 -2.63 6.59
N SER A 249 15.97 -3.21 5.39
CA SER A 249 17.11 -3.85 4.71
C SER A 249 18.21 -2.85 4.34
N LEU A 250 17.86 -1.63 3.96
CA LEU A 250 18.82 -0.56 3.68
C LEU A 250 19.61 -0.21 4.95
N LEU A 251 18.90 0.06 6.05
CA LEU A 251 19.50 0.41 7.34
C LEU A 251 20.33 -0.74 7.93
N ALA A 252 19.82 -1.97 7.84
CA ALA A 252 20.54 -3.16 8.32
C ALA A 252 21.88 -3.34 7.59
N ARG A 253 21.91 -3.13 6.27
CA ARG A 253 23.14 -3.19 5.48
C ARG A 253 24.08 -2.03 5.79
N SER A 254 23.57 -0.80 5.87
CA SER A 254 24.41 0.38 6.12
C SER A 254 25.01 0.40 7.52
N LEU A 255 24.31 -0.17 8.51
CA LEU A 255 24.75 -0.24 9.90
C LEU A 255 25.38 -1.59 10.27
N HIS A 256 25.47 -2.51 9.32
CA HIS A 256 25.93 -3.89 9.53
C HIS A 256 25.22 -4.61 10.70
N SER A 257 23.92 -4.34 10.90
CA SER A 257 23.15 -4.87 12.02
C SER A 257 21.66 -4.99 11.70
N ASP A 258 21.18 -6.23 11.59
CA ASP A 258 19.74 -6.54 11.42
C ASP A 258 18.92 -5.97 12.59
N ALA A 259 19.47 -5.96 13.81
CA ALA A 259 18.81 -5.42 14.99
C ALA A 259 18.63 -3.89 14.92
N MET A 260 19.67 -3.16 14.52
CA MET A 260 19.57 -1.70 14.37
C MET A 260 18.64 -1.32 13.22
N GLY A 261 18.72 -2.03 12.09
CA GLY A 261 17.78 -1.85 10.98
C GLY A 261 16.34 -2.05 11.43
N LEU A 262 16.06 -3.12 12.17
CA LEU A 262 14.74 -3.40 12.74
C LEU A 262 14.24 -2.30 13.67
N VAL A 263 15.05 -1.90 14.66
CA VAL A 263 14.67 -0.91 15.67
C VAL A 263 14.38 0.43 15.00
N ILE A 264 15.28 0.92 14.15
CA ILE A 264 15.12 2.22 13.50
C ILE A 264 13.92 2.20 12.55
N ALA A 265 13.78 1.18 11.70
CA ALA A 265 12.62 1.09 10.79
C ALA A 265 11.28 0.97 11.55
N SER A 266 11.26 0.36 12.73
CA SER A 266 10.07 0.30 13.58
C SER A 266 9.74 1.65 14.21
N VAL A 267 10.75 2.40 14.67
CA VAL A 267 10.55 3.78 15.15
C VAL A 267 10.03 4.68 14.03
N VAL A 268 10.65 4.65 12.84
CA VAL A 268 10.19 5.45 11.69
C VAL A 268 8.77 5.06 11.27
N PHE A 269 8.44 3.75 11.28
CA PHE A 269 7.08 3.27 11.04
C PHE A 269 6.08 3.87 12.04
N GLY A 270 6.39 3.87 13.34
CA GLY A 270 5.55 4.53 14.35
C GLY A 270 5.38 6.03 14.12
N LEU A 271 6.47 6.75 13.82
CA LEU A 271 6.45 8.19 13.55
C LEU A 271 5.61 8.55 12.32
N ALA A 272 5.63 7.73 11.27
CA ALA A 272 4.82 7.92 10.08
C ALA A 272 3.31 7.94 10.38
N HIS A 273 2.90 7.36 11.51
CA HIS A 273 1.51 7.29 11.96
C HIS A 273 1.08 8.43 12.90
N LEU A 274 1.97 9.38 13.23
CA LEU A 274 1.61 10.57 14.03
C LEU A 274 0.41 11.37 13.48
N PRO A 275 0.21 11.52 12.15
CA PRO A 275 -0.94 12.26 11.61
C PRO A 275 -2.26 11.48 11.63
N PHE A 276 -2.29 10.23 12.08
CA PHE A 276 -3.50 9.42 12.05
C PHE A 276 -4.54 9.93 13.06
N GLY A 277 -5.73 10.30 12.58
CA GLY A 277 -6.78 10.91 13.40
C GLY A 277 -6.43 12.36 13.74
N SER A 278 -5.97 12.62 14.97
CA SER A 278 -5.58 13.95 15.46
C SER A 278 -4.07 14.07 15.59
N PHE A 279 -3.45 15.13 15.04
CA PHE A 279 -1.99 15.33 15.13
C PHE A 279 -1.60 16.15 16.37
N PRO A 280 -0.58 15.74 17.16
CA PRO A 280 0.17 14.48 17.05
C PRO A 280 -0.51 13.31 17.80
N ASN A 281 -0.75 12.20 17.10
CA ASN A 281 -1.26 10.96 17.69
C ASN A 281 -0.10 10.10 18.22
N TRP A 282 0.57 10.60 19.25
CA TRP A 282 1.74 9.92 19.84
C TRP A 282 1.40 8.53 20.39
N ARG A 283 0.17 8.33 20.89
CA ARG A 283 -0.30 7.02 21.39
C ARG A 283 -0.33 5.98 20.27
N PHE A 284 -0.92 6.35 19.14
CA PHE A 284 -0.95 5.48 17.96
C PHE A 284 0.45 5.28 17.37
N ALA A 285 1.31 6.30 17.41
CA ALA A 285 2.71 6.18 16.98
C ALA A 285 3.49 5.16 17.83
N ILE A 286 3.29 5.13 19.16
CA ILE A 286 3.91 4.12 20.03
C ILE A 286 3.39 2.72 19.68
N LEU A 287 2.06 2.55 19.59
CA LEU A 287 1.46 1.27 19.25
C LEU A 287 1.95 0.76 17.88
N GLY A 288 1.95 1.65 16.87
CA GLY A 288 2.46 1.37 15.53
C GLY A 288 3.94 1.02 15.52
N GLY A 289 4.75 1.74 16.30
CA GLY A 289 6.18 1.44 16.44
C GLY A 289 6.42 0.06 17.04
N VAL A 290 5.69 -0.29 18.10
CA VAL A 290 5.79 -1.62 18.72
C VAL A 290 5.29 -2.71 17.77
N SER A 291 4.14 -2.53 17.11
CA SER A 291 3.68 -3.50 16.10
C SER A 291 4.70 -3.64 14.96
N GLY A 292 5.36 -2.54 14.58
CA GLY A 292 6.41 -2.52 13.58
C GLY A 292 7.59 -3.45 13.91
N VAL A 293 7.92 -3.63 15.19
CA VAL A 293 8.93 -4.61 15.63
C VAL A 293 8.51 -6.03 15.25
N PHE A 294 7.25 -6.40 15.49
CA PHE A 294 6.75 -7.74 15.15
C PHE A 294 6.66 -7.95 13.64
N TYR A 295 6.27 -6.92 12.88
CA TYR A 295 6.26 -6.99 11.43
C TYR A 295 7.69 -7.17 10.88
N GLY A 296 8.66 -6.44 11.42
CA GLY A 296 10.06 -6.57 11.03
C GLY A 296 10.72 -7.89 11.48
N LEU A 297 10.33 -8.45 12.62
CA LEU A 297 10.74 -9.80 13.02
C LEU A 297 10.16 -10.87 12.07
N ALA A 298 8.91 -10.69 11.60
CA ALA A 298 8.32 -11.57 10.60
C ALA A 298 9.10 -11.54 9.29
N PHE A 299 9.53 -10.33 8.89
CA PHE A 299 10.35 -10.11 7.71
C PHE A 299 11.70 -10.82 7.86
N LEU A 300 12.41 -10.64 8.98
CA LEU A 300 13.71 -11.26 9.21
C LEU A 300 13.63 -12.78 9.26
N LYS A 301 12.63 -13.33 9.97
CA LYS A 301 12.45 -14.78 10.12
C LYS A 301 12.06 -15.46 8.80
N ALA A 302 11.26 -14.80 7.98
CA ALA A 302 10.80 -15.35 6.70
C ALA A 302 11.66 -14.93 5.50
N ARG A 303 12.52 -13.91 5.63
CA ARG A 303 13.16 -13.18 4.53
C ARG A 303 12.15 -12.89 3.39
N SER A 304 11.00 -12.34 3.78
CA SER A 304 9.85 -12.16 2.89
C SER A 304 8.89 -11.11 3.42
N VAL A 305 8.45 -10.20 2.54
CA VAL A 305 7.43 -9.17 2.85
C VAL A 305 6.11 -9.83 3.21
N ARG A 306 5.80 -10.98 2.60
CA ARG A 306 4.51 -11.64 2.74
C ARG A 306 4.23 -12.13 4.16
N ALA A 307 5.25 -12.49 4.94
CA ALA A 307 5.06 -12.86 6.35
C ALA A 307 4.73 -11.63 7.21
N SER A 308 5.38 -10.51 6.94
CA SER A 308 5.07 -9.22 7.58
C SER A 308 3.67 -8.74 7.21
N MET A 309 3.28 -8.87 5.94
CA MET A 309 1.93 -8.54 5.47
C MET A 309 0.85 -9.28 6.27
N VAL A 310 1.03 -10.60 6.50
CA VAL A 310 0.10 -11.40 7.30
C VAL A 310 0.03 -10.88 8.73
N THR A 311 1.18 -10.66 9.37
CA THR A 311 1.24 -10.15 10.75
C THR A 311 0.51 -8.82 10.86
N HIS A 312 0.84 -7.90 9.96
CA HIS A 312 0.28 -6.56 9.91
C HIS A 312 -1.23 -6.57 9.65
N ALA A 313 -1.69 -7.27 8.61
CA ALA A 313 -3.11 -7.35 8.29
C ALA A 313 -3.94 -7.96 9.43
N LEU A 314 -3.42 -8.98 10.14
CA LEU A 314 -4.08 -9.56 11.32
C LEU A 314 -4.18 -8.54 12.46
N VAL A 315 -3.11 -7.80 12.75
CA VAL A 315 -3.12 -6.75 13.78
C VAL A 315 -4.15 -5.68 13.44
N VAL A 316 -4.08 -5.09 12.25
CA VAL A 316 -4.99 -4.00 11.88
C VAL A 316 -6.44 -4.45 11.84
N THR A 317 -6.70 -5.65 11.32
CA THR A 317 -8.06 -6.24 11.33
C THR A 317 -8.56 -6.42 12.75
N THR A 318 -7.72 -6.91 13.66
CA THR A 318 -8.11 -7.10 15.06
C THR A 318 -8.45 -5.78 15.73
N TRP A 319 -7.61 -4.76 15.58
CA TRP A 319 -7.88 -3.44 16.14
C TRP A 319 -9.13 -2.81 15.51
N ARG A 320 -9.37 -2.98 14.20
CA ARG A 320 -10.58 -2.44 13.55
C ARG A 320 -11.87 -3.12 13.96
N MET A 321 -11.84 -4.43 14.18
CA MET A 321 -13.05 -5.22 14.46
C MET A 321 -13.41 -5.26 15.94
N PHE A 322 -12.42 -5.16 16.84
CA PHE A 322 -12.61 -5.40 18.26
C PHE A 322 -12.30 -4.21 19.16
N PHE A 323 -11.63 -3.17 18.63
CA PHE A 323 -11.21 -2.02 19.42
C PHE A 323 -11.68 -0.70 18.80
N THR A 324 -11.94 0.28 19.64
CA THR A 324 -12.22 1.66 19.22
C THR A 324 -11.32 2.62 19.98
N SER A 325 -10.81 3.62 19.27
CA SER A 325 -9.98 4.72 19.80
C SER A 325 -10.81 5.94 20.16
#